data_AF-A0A2C9LGI1-F1
#
_entry.id   AF-A0A2C9LGI1-F1
#
_cell.length_a   1.000
_cell.length_b   1.000
_cell.length_c   1.000
_cell.angle_alpha   90.00
_cell.angle_beta   90.00
_cell.angle_gamma   90.00
#
_symmetry.space_group_name_H-M   'P 1'
#
loop_
_entity.id
_entity.type
_entity.pdbx_description
1 polymer ?
#
loop_
_entity_poly.entity_id
_entity_poly.type
_entity_poly.pdbx_seq_one_letter_code
_entity_poly.pdbx_strand_id
1 'polypeptide(L)'
;MQGTGLVPARFLTLIAHLVLVIVVFWTRDENVKMCLPEDYTSSDFNDKDIEMIVALSITLGLFAVEFIGFMGGVTMFMPFQALLSTAAHSGAAIALAYFLFDQWPCHWYWYIFGFCSAFPACMEIIYIIGILCFRKGY
;
A
#
# COMPACT_ATOMS: atom_id res chain seq x y z
N MET A 1 -23.58 21.53 0.25
CA MET A 1 -22.42 20.65 -0.01
C MET A 1 -22.41 19.59 1.08
N GLN A 2 -22.99 18.41 0.83
CA GLN A 2 -22.85 17.30 1.78
C GLN A 2 -21.39 16.83 1.66
N GLY A 3 -20.56 17.23 2.62
CA GLY A 3 -19.18 16.78 2.71
C GLY A 3 -19.18 15.29 3.00
N THR A 4 -19.10 14.47 1.96
CA THR A 4 -18.83 13.05 2.11
C THR A 4 -17.50 12.93 2.86
N GLY A 5 -17.49 12.36 4.06
CA GLY A 5 -16.27 12.16 4.86
C GLY A 5 -15.20 11.27 4.20
N LEU A 6 -15.39 10.88 2.93
CA LEU A 6 -14.48 10.08 2.12
C LEU A 6 -13.11 10.74 1.92
N VAL A 7 -13.05 12.06 1.67
CA VAL A 7 -11.76 12.74 1.44
C VAL A 7 -10.85 12.63 2.67
N PRO A 8 -11.28 13.03 3.89
CA PRO A 8 -10.45 12.85 5.08
C PRO A 8 -10.24 11.37 5.43
N ALA A 9 -11.22 10.49 5.23
CA ALA A 9 -11.04 9.06 5.49
C ALA A 9 -9.97 8.41 4.59
N ARG A 10 -9.97 8.74 3.30
CA ARG A 10 -8.96 8.28 2.35
C ARG A 10 -7.57 8.75 2.77
N PHE A 11 -7.42 10.03 3.11
CA PHE A 11 -6.14 10.56 3.57
C PHE A 11 -5.62 9.83 4.82
N LEU A 12 -6.46 9.65 5.84
CA LEU A 12 -6.07 8.99 7.09
C LEU A 12 -5.66 7.54 6.87
N THR A 13 -6.44 6.78 6.08
CA THR A 13 -6.16 5.37 5.81
C THR A 13 -4.89 5.19 4.98
N LEU A 14 -4.68 6.06 3.97
CA LEU A 14 -3.48 6.04 3.15
C LEU A 14 -2.22 6.38 3.95
N ILE A 15 -2.29 7.36 4.86
CA ILE A 15 -1.20 7.67 5.81
C ILE A 15 -0.96 6.51 6.78
N ALA A 16 -2.01 5.90 7.33
CA ALA A 16 -1.87 4.77 8.25
C ALA A 16 -1.16 3.59 7.57
N HIS A 17 -1.55 3.26 6.34
CA HIS A 17 -0.91 2.20 5.56
C HIS A 17 0.56 2.57 5.25
N LEU A 18 0.84 3.82 4.84
CA LEU A 18 2.23 4.28 4.63
C LEU A 18 3.10 4.10 5.87
N VAL A 19 2.63 4.56 7.03
CA VAL A 19 3.39 4.48 8.28
C VAL A 19 3.67 3.03 8.64
N LEU A 20 2.68 2.14 8.52
CA LEU A 20 2.88 0.72 8.79
C LEU A 20 3.85 0.05 7.81
N VAL A 21 3.82 0.40 6.53
CA VAL A 21 4.81 -0.08 5.55
C VAL A 21 6.22 0.39 5.92
N ILE A 22 6.39 1.64 6.35
CA ILE A 22 7.68 2.15 6.82
C ILE A 22 8.15 1.39 8.07
N VAL A 23 7.26 1.13 9.03
CA VAL A 23 7.59 0.36 10.23
C VAL A 23 8.02 -1.07 9.87
N VAL A 24 7.27 -1.77 9.01
CA VAL A 24 7.63 -3.11 8.52
C VAL A 24 8.97 -3.07 7.78
N PHE A 25 9.24 -2.03 6.99
CA PHE A 25 10.53 -1.86 6.32
C PHE A 25 11.68 -1.76 7.31
N TRP A 26 11.49 -1.00 8.40
CA TRP A 26 12.50 -0.85 9.45
C TRP A 26 12.73 -2.13 10.25
N THR A 27 11.68 -2.90 10.51
CA THR A 27 11.76 -4.13 11.32
C THR A 27 11.89 -5.40 10.47
N ARG A 28 12.11 -5.28 9.15
CA ARG A 28 12.06 -6.42 8.22
C ARG A 28 13.02 -7.55 8.58
N ASP A 29 14.20 -7.25 9.09
CA ASP A 29 15.23 -8.24 9.42
C ASP A 29 14.70 -9.24 10.47
N GLU A 30 13.91 -8.75 11.44
CA GLU A 30 13.28 -9.58 12.46
C GLU A 30 12.11 -10.38 11.88
N ASN A 31 11.26 -9.73 11.09
CA ASN A 31 10.12 -10.38 10.43
C ASN A 31 10.58 -11.52 9.50
N VAL A 32 11.63 -11.28 8.70
CA VAL A 32 12.20 -12.29 7.78
C VAL A 32 12.72 -13.51 8.54
N LYS A 33 13.41 -13.31 9.67
CA LYS A 33 13.89 -14.42 10.52
C LYS A 33 12.74 -15.27 11.06
N MET A 34 11.62 -14.65 11.43
CA MET A 34 10.45 -15.38 11.94
C MET A 34 9.70 -16.17 10.86
N CYS A 35 9.90 -15.83 9.58
CA CYS A 35 9.34 -16.56 8.44
C CYS A 35 10.12 -17.82 8.05
N LEU A 36 11.34 -17.97 8.57
CA LEU A 36 12.28 -19.02 8.16
C LEU A 36 12.25 -20.21 9.14
N PRO A 37 12.57 -21.42 8.67
CA PRO A 37 12.73 -22.57 9.56
C PRO A 37 13.94 -22.37 10.49
N GLU A 38 13.99 -23.09 11.62
CA GLU A 38 15.07 -22.93 12.62
C GLU A 38 16.47 -23.22 12.05
N ASP A 39 16.57 -24.07 11.02
CA ASP A 39 17.80 -24.51 10.36
C ASP A 39 18.10 -23.77 9.03
N TYR A 40 17.56 -22.55 8.86
CA TYR A 40 17.76 -21.76 7.65
C TYR A 40 19.22 -21.47 7.33
N THR A 41 19.54 -21.42 6.03
CA THR A 41 20.86 -21.04 5.55
C THR A 41 20.95 -19.53 5.29
N SER A 42 22.16 -19.00 5.19
CA SER A 42 22.35 -17.57 4.87
C SER A 42 21.78 -17.19 3.49
N SER A 43 21.70 -18.11 2.53
CA SER A 43 21.06 -17.82 1.24
C SER A 43 19.54 -17.70 1.38
N ASP A 44 18.91 -18.57 2.17
CA ASP A 44 17.45 -18.53 2.38
C ASP A 44 17.00 -17.21 3.00
N PHE A 45 17.80 -16.70 3.97
CA PHE A 45 17.58 -15.39 4.54
C PHE A 45 17.73 -14.27 3.52
N ASN A 46 18.82 -14.27 2.75
CA ASN A 46 19.09 -13.22 1.77
C ASN A 46 18.02 -13.17 0.67
N ASP A 47 17.56 -14.32 0.20
CA ASP A 47 16.53 -14.39 -0.83
C ASP A 47 15.20 -13.81 -0.32
N LYS A 48 14.82 -14.11 0.93
CA LYS A 48 13.60 -13.58 1.54
C LYS A 48 13.71 -12.11 1.92
N ASP A 49 14.87 -11.65 2.37
CA ASP A 49 15.10 -10.23 2.65
C ASP A 49 15.01 -9.40 1.37
N ILE A 50 15.64 -9.86 0.27
CA ILE A 50 15.54 -9.20 -1.03
C ILE A 50 14.09 -9.14 -1.51
N GLU A 51 13.35 -10.25 -1.40
CA GLU A 51 11.93 -10.31 -1.78
C GLU A 51 11.10 -9.25 -1.02
N MET A 52 11.30 -9.13 0.30
CA MET A 52 10.62 -8.14 1.13
C MET A 52 11.05 -6.70 0.80
N ILE A 53 12.35 -6.44 0.62
CA ILE A 53 12.86 -5.11 0.25
C ILE A 53 12.23 -4.65 -1.06
N VAL A 54 12.20 -5.52 -2.07
CA VAL A 54 11.64 -5.20 -3.39
C VAL A 54 10.16 -4.87 -3.26
N ALA A 55 9.40 -5.73 -2.59
CA ALA A 55 7.95 -5.56 -2.45
C ALA A 55 7.61 -4.26 -1.68
N LEU A 56 8.26 -4.01 -0.54
CA LEU A 56 8.04 -2.80 0.26
C LEU A 56 8.49 -1.52 -0.48
N SER A 57 9.61 -1.57 -1.22
CA SER A 57 10.11 -0.43 -2.01
C SER A 57 9.14 -0.04 -3.12
N ILE A 58 8.56 -1.02 -3.81
CA ILE A 58 7.55 -0.76 -4.84
C ILE A 58 6.30 -0.15 -4.19
N THR A 59 5.84 -0.68 -3.05
CA THR A 59 4.71 -0.11 -2.29
C THR A 59 4.92 1.37 -1.96
N LEU A 60 6.13 1.76 -1.51
CA LEU A 60 6.47 3.16 -1.28
C LEU A 60 6.37 4.02 -2.55
N GLY A 61 6.81 3.50 -3.69
CA GLY A 61 6.64 4.16 -4.99
C GLY A 61 5.17 4.33 -5.38
N LEU A 62 4.34 3.31 -5.14
CA LEU A 62 2.90 3.37 -5.41
C LEU A 62 2.18 4.40 -4.54
N PHE A 63 2.56 4.53 -3.26
CA PHE A 63 2.05 5.62 -2.43
C PHE A 63 2.36 6.99 -3.03
N ALA A 64 3.55 7.21 -3.57
CA ALA A 64 3.88 8.49 -4.20
C ALA A 64 2.92 8.80 -5.36
N VAL A 65 2.55 7.80 -6.17
CA VAL A 65 1.56 7.96 -7.24
C VAL A 65 0.18 8.34 -6.68
N GLU A 66 -0.29 7.62 -5.66
CA GLU A 66 -1.57 7.94 -5.03
C GLU A 66 -1.59 9.31 -4.34
N PHE A 67 -0.50 9.71 -3.69
CA PHE A 67 -0.38 11.05 -3.12
C PHE A 67 -0.40 12.13 -4.20
N ILE A 68 0.30 11.94 -5.32
CA ILE A 68 0.30 12.91 -6.42
C ILE A 68 -1.12 13.06 -6.99
N GLY A 69 -1.83 11.96 -7.26
CA GLY A 69 -3.19 12.02 -7.77
C GLY A 69 -4.20 12.57 -6.77
N PHE A 70 -4.07 12.20 -5.50
CA PHE A 70 -4.93 12.67 -4.42
C PHE A 70 -4.67 14.13 -4.05
N MET A 71 -3.45 14.47 -3.60
CA MET A 71 -3.09 15.83 -3.17
C MET A 71 -3.01 16.80 -4.34
N GLY A 72 -2.70 16.33 -5.55
CA GLY A 72 -2.78 17.13 -6.78
C GLY A 72 -4.21 17.44 -7.22
N GLY A 73 -5.23 16.90 -6.53
CA GLY A 73 -6.64 17.19 -6.78
C GLY A 73 -7.24 16.46 -7.99
N VAL A 74 -6.47 15.59 -8.66
CA VAL A 74 -6.90 14.85 -9.85
C VAL A 74 -7.96 13.82 -9.50
N THR A 75 -7.74 13.04 -8.44
CA THR A 75 -8.65 11.96 -8.01
C THR A 75 -9.37 12.26 -6.70
N MET A 76 -9.06 13.38 -6.03
CA MET A 76 -9.61 13.75 -4.72
C MET A 76 -11.14 13.68 -4.66
N PHE A 77 -11.81 14.08 -5.73
CA PHE A 77 -13.27 14.15 -5.81
C PHE A 77 -13.93 12.98 -6.55
N MET A 78 -13.18 11.91 -6.84
CA MET A 78 -13.71 10.70 -7.48
C MET A 78 -14.24 9.72 -6.41
N PRO A 79 -15.58 9.56 -6.24
CA PRO A 79 -16.14 8.83 -5.10
C PRO A 79 -15.79 7.34 -5.08
N PHE A 80 -15.76 6.70 -6.27
CA PHE A 80 -15.39 5.29 -6.38
C PHE A 80 -13.92 5.05 -6.00
N GLN A 81 -13.01 5.87 -6.52
CA GLN A 81 -11.58 5.78 -6.18
C GLN A 81 -11.36 6.04 -4.70
N ALA A 82 -12.04 7.04 -4.14
CA ALA A 82 -11.92 7.34 -2.72
C ALA A 82 -12.45 6.20 -1.83
N LEU A 83 -13.57 5.56 -2.20
CA LEU A 83 -14.09 4.40 -1.46
C LEU A 83 -13.14 3.20 -1.56
N LEU A 84 -12.69 2.89 -2.77
CA LEU A 84 -11.78 1.77 -3.03
C LEU A 84 -10.46 1.94 -2.26
N SER A 85 -9.80 3.09 -2.42
CA SER A 85 -8.55 3.42 -1.72
C SER A 85 -8.75 3.37 -0.20
N THR A 86 -9.83 3.96 0.33
CA THR A 86 -10.11 3.92 1.77
C THR A 86 -10.22 2.49 2.29
N ALA A 87 -11.03 1.64 1.63
CA ALA A 87 -11.23 0.25 2.05
C ALA A 87 -9.95 -0.59 1.95
N ALA A 88 -9.20 -0.41 0.86
CA ALA A 88 -7.96 -1.12 0.60
C ALA A 88 -6.88 -0.76 1.63
N HIS A 89 -6.63 0.54 1.87
CA HIS A 89 -5.63 0.98 2.84
C HIS A 89 -6.06 0.71 4.29
N SER A 90 -7.35 0.79 4.62
CA SER A 90 -7.81 0.39 5.96
C SER A 90 -7.62 -1.11 6.19
N GLY A 91 -7.89 -1.93 5.17
CA GLY A 91 -7.68 -3.38 5.23
C GLY A 91 -6.20 -3.72 5.40
N ALA A 92 -5.32 -3.06 4.65
CA ALA A 92 -3.89 -3.20 4.83
C ALA A 92 -3.40 -2.73 6.20
N ALA A 93 -3.93 -1.62 6.73
CA ALA A 93 -3.52 -1.14 8.04
C ALA A 93 -3.81 -2.19 9.14
N ILE A 94 -4.96 -2.86 9.05
CA ILE A 94 -5.29 -3.97 9.95
C ILE A 94 -4.37 -5.16 9.70
N ALA A 95 -4.21 -5.60 8.44
CA ALA A 95 -3.40 -6.77 8.09
C ALA A 95 -1.92 -6.58 8.45
N LEU A 96 -1.34 -5.40 8.23
CA LEU A 96 0.04 -5.09 8.59
C LEU A 96 0.25 -4.95 10.09
N ALA A 97 -0.78 -4.55 10.85
CA ALA A 97 -0.71 -4.62 12.31
C ALA A 97 -0.58 -6.08 12.77
N TYR A 98 -1.37 -7.01 12.21
CA TYR A 98 -1.17 -8.45 12.47
C TYR A 98 0.19 -8.93 11.98
N PHE A 99 0.65 -8.49 10.81
CA PHE A 99 1.97 -8.84 10.30
C PHE A 99 3.08 -8.47 11.29
N LEU A 100 3.01 -7.27 11.89
CA LEU A 100 3.98 -6.79 12.89
C LEU A 100 3.87 -7.50 14.24
N PHE A 101 2.66 -7.69 14.76
CA PHE A 101 2.46 -8.16 16.14
C PHE A 101 2.37 -9.69 16.25
N ASP A 102 1.85 -10.35 15.22
CA ASP A 102 1.57 -11.80 15.18
C ASP A 102 2.55 -12.56 14.26
N GLN A 103 3.60 -11.87 13.78
CA GLN A 103 4.73 -12.45 13.03
C GLN A 103 4.27 -13.32 11.85
N TRP A 104 3.41 -12.76 11.00
CA TRP A 104 2.85 -13.51 9.87
C TRP A 104 3.93 -13.94 8.87
N PRO A 105 3.75 -15.10 8.22
CA PRO A 105 4.70 -15.57 7.21
C PRO A 105 4.87 -14.56 6.07
N CYS A 106 6.10 -14.42 5.58
CA CYS A 106 6.50 -13.34 4.66
C CYS A 106 5.71 -13.33 3.35
N HIS A 107 5.28 -14.50 2.86
CA HIS A 107 4.48 -14.59 1.65
C HIS A 107 3.10 -13.91 1.77
N TRP A 108 2.57 -13.71 2.98
CA TRP A 108 1.32 -13.00 3.19
C TRP A 108 1.40 -11.53 2.77
N TYR A 109 2.59 -10.94 2.82
CA TYR A 109 2.80 -9.58 2.38
C TYR A 109 2.43 -9.39 0.90
N TRP A 110 2.62 -10.40 0.04
CA TRP A 110 2.26 -10.29 -1.39
C TRP A 110 0.76 -10.14 -1.63
N TYR A 111 -0.08 -10.74 -0.78
CA TYR A 111 -1.52 -10.54 -0.87
C TYR A 111 -1.90 -9.10 -0.45
N ILE A 112 -1.29 -8.59 0.62
CA ILE A 112 -1.46 -7.20 1.05
C ILE A 112 -0.98 -6.24 -0.04
N PHE A 113 0.19 -6.50 -0.62
CA PHE A 113 0.72 -5.75 -1.74
C PHE A 113 -0.26 -5.73 -2.92
N GLY A 114 -0.71 -6.90 -3.38
CA GLY A 114 -1.59 -7.01 -4.55
C GLY A 114 -2.93 -6.29 -4.36
N PHE A 115 -3.65 -6.62 -3.29
CA PHE A 115 -5.01 -6.10 -3.08
C PHE A 115 -5.05 -4.69 -2.50
N CYS A 116 -4.09 -4.33 -1.66
CA CYS A 116 -4.14 -3.10 -0.89
C CYS A 116 -3.14 -2.03 -1.32
N SER A 117 -2.21 -2.34 -2.21
CA SER A 117 -1.22 -1.37 -2.73
C SER A 117 -1.25 -1.27 -4.25
N ALA A 118 -1.03 -2.39 -4.96
CA ALA A 118 -1.00 -2.43 -6.41
C ALA A 118 -2.37 -2.11 -7.02
N PHE A 119 -3.45 -2.73 -6.53
CA PHE A 119 -4.78 -2.50 -7.09
C PHE A 119 -5.29 -1.05 -6.95
N PRO A 120 -5.24 -0.40 -5.76
CA PRO A 120 -5.62 1.01 -5.61
C PRO A 120 -4.78 1.96 -6.47
N ALA A 121 -3.46 1.74 -6.52
CA ALA A 121 -2.56 2.57 -7.31
C ALA A 121 -2.75 2.39 -8.83
N CYS A 122 -3.01 1.17 -9.31
CA CYS A 122 -3.38 0.93 -10.71
C CYS A 122 -4.66 1.69 -11.08
N MET A 123 -5.67 1.66 -10.21
CA MET A 123 -6.89 2.43 -10.42
C MET A 123 -6.63 3.95 -10.41
N GLU A 124 -5.74 4.43 -9.54
CA GLU A 124 -5.31 5.83 -9.52
C GLU A 124 -4.69 6.23 -10.87
N ILE A 125 -3.78 5.41 -11.41
CA ILE A 125 -3.14 5.64 -12.71
C ILE A 125 -4.18 5.69 -13.83
N ILE A 126 -5.16 4.78 -13.83
CA ILE A 126 -6.25 4.76 -14.81
C ILE A 126 -7.03 6.08 -14.76
N TYR A 127 -7.36 6.58 -13.57
CA TYR A 127 -8.04 7.87 -13.42
C TYR A 127 -7.18 9.05 -13.89
N ILE A 128 -5.91 9.08 -13.53
CA ILE A 128 -4.97 10.14 -13.95
C ILE A 128 -4.87 10.17 -15.48
N ILE A 129 -4.62 9.03 -16.13
CA ILE A 129 -4.55 8.93 -17.59
C ILE A 129 -5.90 9.30 -18.21
N GLY A 130 -7.01 8.81 -17.64
CA GLY A 130 -8.37 9.12 -18.07
C GLY A 130 -8.62 10.63 -18.14
N ILE A 131 -8.22 11.34 -17.08
CA ILE A 131 -8.39 12.79 -16.98
C ILE A 131 -7.43 13.52 -17.90
N LEU A 132 -6.14 13.18 -17.90
CA LEU A 132 -5.12 13.91 -18.68
C LEU A 132 -5.27 13.72 -20.19
N CYS A 133 -5.65 12.52 -20.64
CA CYS A 133 -5.73 12.20 -22.06
C CYS A 133 -7.12 12.43 -22.68
N PHE A 134 -8.21 12.26 -21.91
CA PHE A 134 -9.56 12.27 -22.47
C PHE A 134 -10.45 13.40 -21.97
N ARG A 135 -10.07 14.13 -20.91
CA ARG A 135 -10.83 15.33 -20.50
C ARG A 135 -10.49 16.49 -21.42
N LYS A 136 -11.18 16.56 -22.55
CA LYS A 136 -11.20 17.72 -23.44
C LYS A 136 -11.83 18.88 -22.67
N GLY A 137 -11.11 19.99 -22.52
CA GLY A 137 -11.61 21.20 -21.88
C GLY A 137 -12.90 21.66 -22.57
N TYR A 138 -13.96 21.81 -21.78
CA TYR A 138 -15.10 22.64 -22.14
C TYR A 138 -14.79 24.08 -21.75
#